data_AF-A0AA89BPN2-F1
#
_entry.id   AF-A0AA89BPN2-F1
#
_cell.length_a   1.000
_cell.length_b   1.000
_cell.length_c   1.000
_cell.angle_alpha   90.00
_cell.angle_beta   90.00
_cell.angle_gamma   90.00
#
_symmetry.space_group_name_H-M   'P 1'
#
loop_
_entity.id
_entity.type
_entity.pdbx_description
1 polymer ?
#
loop_
_entity_poly.entity_id
_entity_poly.type
_entity_poly.pdbx_seq_one_letter_code
_entity_poly.pdbx_strand_id
1 'polypeptide(L)' 'MTDKTHPRKCTVFPFHPSEHKENRRYGIVLWVPHTLEELVKTAQDKLGKILDADMISDGQKLYSVSETQLI' A
#
# COMPACT_ATOMS: atom_id res chain seq x y z
N MET A 1 3.09 32.31 -7.18
CA MET A 1 4.12 31.31 -7.48
C MET A 1 3.57 29.96 -7.10
N THR A 2 3.16 29.14 -8.07
CA THR A 2 2.68 27.78 -7.80
C THR A 2 3.91 26.91 -7.55
N ASP A 3 4.10 26.51 -6.30
CA ASP A 3 5.14 25.57 -5.90
C ASP A 3 4.94 24.28 -6.71
N LYS A 4 5.78 24.09 -7.72
CA LYS A 4 5.79 22.87 -8.53
C LYS A 4 6.48 21.81 -7.67
N THR A 5 5.78 21.29 -6.66
CA THR A 5 6.23 20.13 -5.90
C THR A 5 6.42 18.99 -6.90
N HIS A 6 7.67 18.68 -7.21
CA HIS A 6 8.01 17.57 -8.09
C HIS A 6 7.39 16.29 -7.50
N PRO A 7 6.72 15.46 -8.31
CA PRO A 7 6.16 14.20 -7.85
C PRO A 7 7.25 13.38 -7.13
N ARG A 8 7.03 13.03 -5.86
CA ARG A 8 7.97 12.20 -5.10
C ARG A 8 7.67 10.74 -5.41
N LYS A 9 8.69 9.92 -5.68
CA LYS A 9 8.51 8.47 -5.83
C LYS A 9 8.76 7.80 -4.48
N CYS A 10 7.84 6.93 -4.06
CA CYS A 10 7.96 6.14 -2.84
C CYS A 10 7.79 4.65 -3.14
N THR A 11 8.26 3.80 -2.22
CA THR A 11 8.02 2.36 -2.23
C THR A 11 7.33 1.97 -0.94
N VAL A 12 6.15 1.35 -1.05
CA VAL A 12 5.38 0.85 0.08
C VAL A 12 5.63 -0.65 0.20
N PHE A 13 6.12 -1.07 1.35
CA PHE A 13 6.35 -2.48 1.65
C PHE A 13 5.18 -3.03 2.47
N PRO A 14 4.59 -4.18 2.10
CA PRO A 14 3.48 -4.79 2.84
C PRO A 14 3.92 -5.46 4.15
N PHE A 15 5.12 -5.18 4.65
CA PHE A 15 5.72 -5.83 5.81
C PHE A 15 6.55 -4.85 6.63
N HIS A 16 6.73 -5.18 7.92
CA HIS A 16 7.52 -4.36 8.82
C HIS A 16 9.01 -4.45 8.45
N PRO A 17 9.77 -3.34 8.43
CA PRO A 17 11.19 -3.33 8.10
C PRO A 17 11.97 -4.40 8.87
N SER A 18 11.79 -4.50 10.19
CA SER A 18 12.53 -5.45 11.04
C SER A 18 12.26 -6.93 10.76
N GLU A 19 11.32 -7.31 9.89
CA GLU A 19 11.11 -8.69 9.44
C GLU A 19 12.05 -9.12 8.29
N HIS A 20 13.28 -8.59 8.29
CA HIS A 20 14.34 -8.93 7.35
C HIS A 20 14.75 -10.42 7.45
N LYS A 21 13.95 -11.32 6.87
CA LYS A 21 14.35 -12.70 6.57
C LYS A 21 14.41 -12.91 5.05
N GLU A 22 15.63 -12.69 4.55
CA GLU A 22 16.31 -13.25 3.36
C GLU A 22 15.66 -13.32 1.97
N ASN A 23 14.36 -13.19 1.80
CA ASN A 23 13.75 -13.21 0.47
C ASN A 23 13.45 -11.78 0.01
N ARG A 24 13.81 -11.46 -1.24
CA ARG A 24 13.46 -10.19 -1.92
C ARG A 24 11.95 -10.00 -1.90
N ARG A 25 11.44 -9.32 -0.89
CA ARG A 25 10.02 -8.99 -0.80
C ARG A 25 9.76 -7.78 -1.69
N TYR A 26 8.91 -7.95 -2.70
CA TYR A 26 8.56 -6.87 -3.63
C TYR A 26 7.70 -5.82 -2.92
N GLY A 27 8.12 -4.55 -3.03
CA GLY A 27 7.33 -3.40 -2.59
C GLY A 27 6.62 -2.75 -3.77
N ILE A 28 5.51 -2.06 -3.50
CA ILE A 28 4.75 -1.34 -4.52
C ILE A 28 5.36 0.06 -4.69
N VAL A 29 5.84 0.38 -5.89
CA VAL A 29 6.36 1.71 -6.21
C VAL A 29 5.21 2.62 -6.63
N LEU A 30 5.09 3.78 -5.97
CA LEU A 30 4.03 4.74 -6.20
C LEU A 30 4.63 6.14 -6.40
N TRP A 31 4.00 6.94 -7.24
CA TRP A 31 4.19 8.39 -7.19
C TRP A 31 3.27 8.95 -6.12
N VAL A 32 3.82 9.76 -5.23
CA VAL A 32 3.08 10.42 -4.16
C VAL A 32 2.17 11.48 -4.79
N PRO A 33 0.84 11.34 -4.67
CA PRO A 33 -0.09 12.32 -5.20
C PRO A 33 0.03 13.66 -4.47
N HIS A 34 -0.44 14.73 -5.11
CA HIS A 34 -0.28 16.10 -4.61
C HIS A 34 -1.26 16.44 -3.50
N THR A 35 -2.35 15.68 -3.39
CA THR A 35 -3.41 15.90 -2.39
C THR A 35 -3.72 14.65 -1.58
N LEU A 36 -4.28 14.85 -0.39
CA LEU A 36 -4.74 13.75 0.47
C LEU A 36 -5.83 12.92 -0.21
N GLU A 37 -6.74 13.55 -0.95
CA GLU A 37 -7.83 12.88 -1.65
C GLU A 37 -7.30 11.94 -2.74
N GLU A 38 -6.35 12.40 -3.56
CA GLU A 38 -5.70 11.56 -4.58
C GLU A 38 -4.88 10.44 -3.94
N LEU A 39 -4.27 10.69 -2.79
CA LEU A 39 -3.54 9.68 -2.02
C LEU A 39 -4.49 8.57 -1.55
N VAL A 40 -5.64 8.91 -0.95
CA VAL A 40 -6.66 7.94 -0.52
C VAL A 40 -7.17 7.12 -1.70
N LYS A 41 -7.49 7.79 -2.83
CA LYS A 41 -7.98 7.11 -4.04
C LYS A 41 -6.94 6.13 -4.60
N THR A 42 -5.67 6.54 -4.65
CA THR A 42 -4.56 5.69 -5.12
C THR A 42 -4.33 4.51 -4.18
N ALA A 43 -4.41 4.74 -2.86
CA ALA A 43 -4.31 3.68 -1.87
C ALA A 43 -5.43 2.64 -2.02
N GLN A 44 -6.68 3.08 -2.20
CA GLN A 44 -7.81 2.17 -2.42
C GLN A 44 -7.68 1.34 -3.70
N ASP A 45 -7.08 1.90 -4.75
CA ASP A 45 -6.82 1.18 -6.01
C ASP A 45 -5.68 0.17 -5.87
N LYS A 46 -4.62 0.51 -5.12
CA LYS A 46 -3.37 -0.27 -5.07
C LYS A 46 -3.23 -1.19 -3.86
N LEU A 47 -3.87 -0.90 -2.73
CA LEU A 47 -3.65 -1.57 -1.44
C LEU A 47 -4.78 -2.52 -1.04
N GLY A 48 -5.75 -2.76 -1.92
CA GLY A 48 -6.91 -3.61 -1.66
C GLY A 48 -7.98 -2.90 -0.83
N LYS A 49 -9.22 -3.38 -0.94
CA LYS A 49 -10.38 -2.83 -0.23
C LYS A 49 -10.83 -3.83 0.82
N ILE A 50 -11.09 -3.34 2.03
CA ILE A 50 -11.82 -4.09 3.05
C ILE A 50 -13.29 -4.08 2.60
N LEU A 51 -13.83 -5.26 2.31
CA LEU A 51 -15.21 -5.41 1.82
C LEU A 51 -16.23 -5.41 2.96
N ASP A 52 -15.80 -5.84 4.15
CA ASP A 52 -16.64 -5.92 5.34
C ASP A 52 -15.79 -5.69 6.59
N ALA A 53 -16.15 -4.68 7.38
CA ALA A 53 -15.47 -4.35 8.62
C ALA A 53 -15.86 -5.29 9.76
N ASP A 54 -17.05 -5.90 9.71
CA ASP A 54 -17.55 -6.82 10.73
C ASP A 54 -16.79 -8.16 10.71
N MET A 55 -16.05 -8.43 9.62
CA MET A 55 -15.14 -9.58 9.52
C MET A 55 -13.77 -9.34 10.16
N ILE A 56 -13.51 -8.15 10.70
CA ILE A 56 -12.24 -7.78 11.34
C ILE A 56 -12.41 -7.80 12.86
N SER A 57 -11.59 -8.60 13.55
CA SER A 57 -11.55 -8.61 15.01
C SER A 57 -10.50 -7.64 15.57
N ASP A 58 -10.76 -7.08 16.75
CA ASP A 58 -9.80 -6.23 17.46
C ASP A 58 -8.48 -6.98 17.71
N GLY A 59 -7.36 -6.31 17.42
CA GLY A 59 -6.02 -6.88 17.56
C GLY A 59 -5.59 -7.84 16.44
N GLN A 60 -6.45 -8.08 15.44
CA GLN A 60 -6.10 -8.89 14.28
C GLN A 60 -5.14 -8.15 13.34
N LYS A 61 -4.03 -8.79 12.98
CA LYS A 61 -3.14 -8.29 11.93
C LYS A 61 -3.75 -8.60 10.57
N LEU A 62 -3.98 -7.56 9.77
CA LEU A 62 -4.47 -7.69 8.40
C LEU A 62 -3.29 -7.76 7.44
N TYR A 63 -3.36 -8.69 6.48
CA TYR A 63 -2.34 -8.91 5.48
C TYR A 63 -3.00 -8.89 4.10
N SER A 64 -2.41 -8.14 3.16
CA SER A 64 -2.83 -8.19 1.76
C SER A 64 -2.40 -9.52 1.15
N VAL A 65 -3.35 -10.35 0.75
CA VAL A 65 -3.06 -11.53 -0.08
C VAL A 65 -3.04 -11.05 -1.52
N SER A 66 -1.88 -11.02 -2.16
CA SER A 66 -1.81 -10.85 -3.61
C SER A 66 -2.37 -12.12 -4.25
N GLU A 67 -3.45 -12.01 -5.03
CA GLU A 67 -3.85 -13.10 -5.92
C GLU A 67 -2.71 -13.35 -6.91
N THR A 68 -1.94 -14.40 -6.66
CA THR A 68 -1.10 -14.97 -7.71
C THR A 68 -2.07 -15.66 -8.65
N GLN A 69 -2.37 -15.04 -9.80
CA GLN A 69 -2.99 -15.78 -10.89
C GLN A 69 -2.05 -16.94 -11.23
N LEU A 70 -2.44 -18.15 -10.84
CA LEU A 70 -1.85 -19.38 -11.35
C LEU A 70 -2.27 -19.46 -12.81
N ILE A 71 -1.37 -19.04 -13.69
CA ILE A 71 -1.41 -19.32 -15.14
C ILE A 71 -0.90 -20.73 -15.37
#